data_AF-A0A836C9I7-F1
#
_entry.id   AF-A0A836C9I7-F1
#
_cell.length_a   1.000
_cell.length_b   1.000
_cell.length_c   1.000
_cell.angle_alpha   90.00
_cell.angle_beta   90.00
_cell.angle_gamma   90.00
#
_symmetry.space_group_name_H-M   'P 1'
#
loop_
_entity.id
_entity.type
_entity.pdbx_description
1 polymer ?
#
loop_
_entity_poly.entity_id
_entity_poly.type
_entity_poly.pdbx_seq_one_letter_code
_entity_poly.pdbx_strand_id
1 'polypeptide(L)'
;AQPVLGRNVSGRLWKSRSQSQRAIAQRTTGTKELSSSWKAKEAERTKLAAVKQKEREMREAKIAEKEALKAAKLEREKRRAENEMKSSTFQTITKTHKLKGMSKKQLRQIKKMQVNSKTGQVELVSPWS
;
A
#
# COMPACT_ATOMS: atom_id res chain seq x y z
N ALA A 1 0.18 -65.18 10.49
CA ALA A 1 0.83 -65.27 9.17
C ALA A 1 0.09 -64.37 8.20
N GLN A 2 0.77 -63.42 7.54
CA GLN A 2 0.14 -62.58 6.50
C GLN A 2 -0.16 -63.46 5.27
N PRO A 3 -1.32 -63.34 4.61
CA PRO A 3 -1.60 -64.10 3.40
C PRO A 3 -0.68 -63.61 2.28
N VAL A 4 0.04 -64.54 1.64
CA VAL A 4 0.94 -64.22 0.54
C VAL A 4 0.08 -63.94 -0.70
N LEU A 5 0.01 -62.67 -1.11
CA LEU A 5 -0.74 -62.28 -2.30
C LEU A 5 -0.08 -62.89 -3.56
N GLY A 6 -0.89 -63.48 -4.42
CA GLY A 6 -0.43 -64.09 -5.67
C GLY A 6 0.27 -63.08 -6.57
N ARG A 7 1.44 -63.48 -7.10
CA ARG A 7 2.22 -62.70 -8.08
C ARG A 7 1.92 -63.16 -9.50
N ASN A 8 2.05 -62.26 -10.47
CA ASN A 8 1.94 -62.58 -11.88
C ASN A 8 3.07 -63.52 -12.32
N VAL A 9 2.71 -64.66 -12.91
CA VAL A 9 3.66 -65.73 -13.28
C VAL A 9 4.76 -65.24 -14.23
N SER A 10 4.46 -64.24 -15.07
CA SER A 10 5.38 -63.75 -16.11
C SER A 10 6.51 -62.83 -15.64
N GLY A 11 6.50 -62.33 -14.39
CA GLY A 11 7.55 -61.44 -13.84
C GLY A 11 7.77 -60.10 -14.55
N ARG A 12 7.03 -59.79 -15.62
CA ARG A 12 7.18 -58.56 -16.42
C ARG A 12 6.77 -57.33 -15.61
N LEU A 13 7.68 -56.36 -15.53
CA LEU A 13 7.54 -55.14 -14.73
C LEU A 13 6.26 -54.33 -15.04
N TRP A 14 5.84 -54.26 -16.31
CA TRP A 14 4.62 -53.56 -16.73
C TRP A 14 3.32 -54.27 -16.33
N LYS A 15 3.40 -55.55 -15.96
CA LYS A 15 2.28 -56.32 -15.39
C LYS A 15 2.32 -56.37 -13.87
N SER A 16 3.30 -55.72 -13.22
CA SER A 16 3.28 -55.55 -11.78
C SER A 16 2.07 -54.69 -11.42
N ARG A 17 1.35 -55.05 -10.35
CA ARG A 17 0.22 -54.25 -9.88
C ARG A 17 0.81 -52.91 -9.42
N SER A 18 0.74 -51.87 -10.25
CA SER A 18 1.08 -50.53 -9.82
C SER A 18 0.27 -50.27 -8.57
N GLN A 19 0.95 -49.95 -7.47
CA GLN A 19 0.27 -49.72 -6.21
C GLN A 19 -0.68 -48.55 -6.47
N SER A 20 -1.98 -48.83 -6.56
CA SER A 20 -2.95 -47.84 -7.04
C SER A 20 -2.79 -46.56 -6.22
N GLN A 21 -2.94 -45.38 -6.83
CA GLN A 21 -2.85 -44.10 -6.11
C GLN A 21 -3.72 -44.09 -4.83
N ARG A 22 -4.84 -44.84 -4.84
CA ARG A 22 -5.70 -45.08 -3.67
C ARG A 22 -4.98 -45.77 -2.52
N ALA A 23 -4.15 -46.78 -2.79
CA ALA A 23 -3.38 -47.50 -1.76
C ALA A 23 -2.22 -46.67 -1.18
N ILE A 24 -1.69 -45.70 -1.95
CA ILE A 24 -0.69 -44.75 -1.46
C ILE A 24 -1.38 -43.69 -0.58
N ALA A 25 -2.50 -43.14 -1.04
CA ALA A 25 -3.30 -42.17 -0.28
C ALA A 25 -3.75 -42.72 1.08
N GLN A 26 -4.20 -43.98 1.15
CA GLN A 26 -4.61 -44.59 2.42
C GLN A 26 -3.46 -44.78 3.44
N ARG A 27 -2.20 -44.77 3.01
CA ARG A 27 -1.04 -44.82 3.91
C ARG A 27 -0.62 -43.45 4.43
N THR A 28 -0.94 -42.38 3.70
CA THR A 28 -0.60 -40.99 4.07
C THR A 28 -1.75 -40.27 4.75
N THR A 29 -3.00 -40.70 4.56
CA THR A 29 -4.17 -40.17 5.27
C THR A 29 -4.27 -40.78 6.67
N GLY A 30 -3.70 -40.11 7.67
CA GLY A 30 -4.03 -40.36 9.08
C GLY A 30 -2.94 -40.95 9.96
N THR A 31 -1.65 -40.90 9.58
CA THR A 31 -0.60 -41.21 10.56
C THR A 31 -0.59 -40.14 11.67
N LYS A 32 -0.38 -40.58 12.92
CA LYS A 32 -0.26 -39.69 14.10
C LYS A 32 0.86 -38.65 13.95
N GLU A 33 1.84 -38.95 13.10
CA GLU A 33 2.98 -38.08 12.77
C GLU A 33 2.60 -36.93 11.81
N LEU A 34 1.57 -37.12 10.97
CA LEU A 34 1.10 -36.13 9.99
C LEU A 34 -0.09 -35.29 10.50
N SER A 35 -0.66 -35.63 11.67
CA SER A 35 -1.79 -34.90 12.27
C SER A 35 -1.35 -34.16 13.53
N SER A 36 -1.35 -32.83 13.47
CA SER A 36 -1.06 -32.01 14.65
C SER A 36 -2.22 -32.11 15.67
N SER A 37 -1.84 -32.27 16.94
CA SER A 37 -2.80 -32.27 18.05
C SER A 37 -3.52 -30.92 18.15
N TRP A 38 -4.74 -30.93 18.68
CA TRP A 38 -5.51 -29.70 18.87
C TRP A 38 -4.74 -28.62 19.64
N LYS A 39 -4.03 -29.04 20.69
CA LYS A 39 -3.16 -28.18 21.50
C LYS A 39 -2.04 -27.53 20.69
N ALA A 40 -1.43 -28.27 19.75
CA ALA A 40 -0.41 -27.71 18.87
C ALA A 40 -0.99 -26.68 17.89
N LYS A 41 -2.18 -26.96 17.32
CA LYS A 41 -2.90 -26.02 16.43
C LYS A 41 -3.29 -24.74 17.16
N GLU A 42 -3.74 -24.84 18.41
CA GLU A 42 -4.10 -23.70 19.23
C GLU A 42 -2.87 -22.84 19.57
N ALA A 43 -1.74 -23.48 19.93
CA ALA A 43 -0.48 -22.79 20.17
C ALA A 43 0.08 -22.10 18.91
N GLU A 44 -0.09 -22.67 17.72
CA GLU A 44 0.26 -22.01 16.46
C GLU A 44 -0.66 -20.84 16.17
N ARG A 45 -1.97 -21.00 16.40
CA ARG A 45 -2.96 -19.93 16.19
C ARG A 45 -2.67 -18.73 17.09
N THR A 46 -2.34 -18.93 18.36
CA THR A 46 -1.99 -17.84 19.28
C THR A 46 -0.69 -17.14 18.86
N LYS A 47 0.34 -17.89 18.47
CA LYS A 47 1.59 -17.32 17.93
C LYS A 47 1.34 -16.48 16.68
N LEU A 48 0.56 -17.00 15.73
CA LEU A 48 0.22 -16.28 14.50
C LEU A 48 -0.60 -15.03 14.78
N ALA A 49 -1.54 -15.08 15.74
CA ALA A 49 -2.31 -13.92 16.15
C ALA A 49 -1.40 -12.83 16.72
N ALA A 50 -0.46 -13.18 17.60
CA ALA A 50 0.49 -12.24 18.18
C ALA A 50 1.40 -11.61 17.13
N VAL A 51 1.89 -12.39 16.14
CA VAL A 51 2.70 -11.85 15.04
C VAL A 51 1.90 -10.87 14.19
N LYS A 52 0.65 -11.22 13.84
CA LYS A 52 -0.22 -10.34 13.05
C LYS A 52 -0.58 -9.06 13.78
N GLN A 53 -0.78 -9.10 15.09
CA GLN A 53 -1.01 -7.91 15.91
C GLN A 53 0.21 -6.97 15.85
N LYS A 54 1.40 -7.48 16.10
CA LYS A 54 2.65 -6.70 15.99
C LYS A 54 2.84 -6.11 14.58
N GLU A 55 2.53 -6.88 13.54
CA GLU A 55 2.61 -6.39 12.16
C GLU A 55 1.63 -5.23 11.90
N ARG A 56 0.41 -5.32 12.44
CA ARG A 56 -0.59 -4.24 12.34
C ARG A 56 -0.12 -2.99 13.07
N GLU A 57 0.33 -3.13 14.32
CA GLU A 57 0.88 -2.04 15.12
C GLU A 57 2.02 -1.31 14.39
N MET A 58 2.97 -2.06 13.82
CA MET A 58 4.08 -1.48 13.03
C MET A 58 3.59 -0.75 11.78
N ARG A 59 2.57 -1.28 11.10
CA ARG A 59 1.99 -0.64 9.90
C ARG A 59 1.26 0.64 10.27
N GLU A 60 0.44 0.60 11.30
CA GLU A 60 -0.33 1.74 11.80
C GLU A 60 0.59 2.85 12.29
N ALA A 61 1.66 2.53 13.03
CA ALA A 61 2.67 3.49 13.44
C ALA A 61 3.32 4.23 12.25
N LYS A 62 3.69 3.48 11.19
CA LYS A 62 4.25 4.08 9.96
C LYS A 62 3.25 4.95 9.21
N ILE A 63 1.97 4.58 9.20
CA ILE A 63 0.92 5.37 8.55
C ILE A 63 0.71 6.67 9.33
N ALA A 64 0.58 6.57 10.65
CA ALA A 64 0.42 7.72 11.54
C ALA A 64 1.58 8.71 11.42
N GLU A 65 2.83 8.22 11.36
CA GLU A 65 4.01 9.07 11.14
C GLU A 65 3.93 9.82 9.81
N LYS A 66 3.60 9.12 8.71
CA LYS A 66 3.47 9.74 7.39
C LYS A 66 2.33 10.75 7.33
N GLU A 67 1.21 10.48 7.99
CA GLU A 67 0.08 11.39 8.06
C GLU A 67 0.42 12.63 8.88
N ALA A 68 1.11 12.48 10.01
CA ALA A 68 1.61 13.59 10.81
C ALA A 68 2.59 14.48 10.01
N LEU A 69 3.53 13.87 9.27
CA LEU A 69 4.44 14.61 8.40
C LEU A 69 3.71 15.36 7.29
N LYS A 70 2.70 14.74 6.65
CA LYS A 70 1.87 15.41 5.64
C LYS A 70 1.10 16.58 6.24
N ALA A 71 0.48 16.39 7.40
CA ALA A 71 -0.25 17.46 8.09
C ALA A 71 0.68 18.62 8.46
N ALA A 72 1.86 18.35 9.03
CA ALA A 72 2.85 19.36 9.36
C ALA A 72 3.37 20.11 8.12
N LYS A 73 3.56 19.39 6.99
CA LYS A 73 3.96 20.01 5.73
C LYS A 73 2.87 20.95 5.20
N LEU A 74 1.62 20.51 5.20
CA LEU A 74 0.48 21.33 4.79
C LEU A 74 0.33 22.57 5.67
N GLU A 75 0.52 22.44 6.98
CA GLU A 75 0.46 23.57 7.92
C GLU A 75 1.59 24.58 7.67
N ARG A 76 2.81 24.10 7.41
CA ARG A 76 3.95 24.95 7.04
C ARG A 76 3.73 25.66 5.69
N GLU A 77 3.23 24.96 4.68
CA GLU A 77 2.87 25.55 3.39
C GLU A 77 1.79 26.61 3.56
N LYS A 78 0.79 26.33 4.41
CA LYS A 78 -0.27 27.28 4.75
C LYS A 78 0.26 28.56 5.38
N ARG A 79 1.13 28.43 6.38
CA ARG A 79 1.77 29.58 7.03
C ARG A 79 2.64 30.37 6.07
N ARG A 80 3.36 29.68 5.16
CA ARG A 80 4.18 30.32 4.14
C ARG A 80 3.32 31.15 3.19
N ALA A 81 2.24 30.57 2.65
CA ALA A 81 1.33 31.27 1.74
C ALA A 81 0.71 32.51 2.42
N GLU A 82 0.27 32.40 3.67
CA GLU A 82 -0.25 33.54 4.42
C GLU A 82 0.79 34.63 4.65
N ASN A 83 2.04 34.27 5.00
CA ASN A 83 3.12 35.23 5.19
C ASN A 83 3.54 35.90 3.87
N GLU A 84 3.57 35.14 2.78
CA GLU A 84 3.82 35.68 1.44
C GLU A 84 2.73 36.69 1.06
N MET A 85 1.45 36.38 1.29
CA MET A 85 0.34 37.31 1.02
C MET A 85 0.35 38.54 1.95
N LYS A 86 0.72 38.39 3.23
CA LYS A 86 0.79 39.50 4.19
C LYS A 86 1.96 40.43 3.94
N SER A 87 3.12 39.89 3.55
CA SER A 87 4.35 40.68 3.36
C SER A 87 4.40 41.38 2.00
N SER A 88 3.57 40.96 1.06
CA SER A 88 3.62 41.45 -0.30
C SER A 88 2.80 42.72 -0.48
N THR A 89 3.42 43.69 -1.14
CA THR A 89 2.78 44.94 -1.53
C THR A 89 2.47 44.87 -3.03
N PHE A 90 1.22 45.13 -3.41
CA PHE A 90 0.77 44.98 -4.79
C PHE A 90 0.31 46.30 -5.39
N GLN A 91 0.58 46.47 -6.68
CA GLN A 91 -0.06 47.49 -7.49
C GLN A 91 -1.23 46.86 -8.25
N THR A 92 -2.46 47.23 -7.89
CA THR A 92 -3.64 46.77 -8.60
C THR A 92 -3.76 47.44 -9.96
N ILE A 93 -3.73 46.65 -11.03
CA ILE A 93 -3.94 47.13 -12.40
C ILE A 93 -5.43 47.09 -12.70
N THR A 94 -6.11 48.23 -12.60
CA THR A 94 -7.55 48.35 -12.91
C THR A 94 -7.83 48.52 -14.41
N LYS A 95 -6.92 49.20 -15.12
CA LYS A 95 -7.10 49.59 -16.52
C LYS A 95 -6.49 48.55 -17.47
N THR A 96 -7.34 47.86 -18.22
CA THR A 96 -6.95 46.76 -19.13
C THR A 96 -6.09 47.21 -20.33
N HIS A 97 -6.24 48.45 -20.81
CA HIS A 97 -5.40 48.97 -21.91
C HIS A 97 -3.92 49.02 -21.54
N LYS A 98 -3.57 49.17 -20.25
CA LYS A 98 -2.18 49.14 -19.79
C LYS A 98 -1.52 47.80 -20.03
N LEU A 99 -2.27 46.70 -19.95
CA LEU A 99 -1.77 45.34 -20.20
C LEU A 99 -1.34 45.15 -21.66
N LYS A 100 -2.09 45.74 -22.60
CA LYS A 100 -1.83 45.62 -24.04
C LYS A 100 -0.54 46.31 -24.47
N GLY A 101 -0.14 47.38 -23.78
CA GLY A 101 1.09 48.13 -24.05
C GLY A 101 2.33 47.60 -23.31
N MET A 102 2.17 46.62 -22.42
CA MET A 102 3.30 46.06 -21.65
C MET A 102 4.14 45.11 -22.49
N SER A 103 5.45 45.12 -22.25
CA SER A 103 6.36 44.14 -22.82
C SER A 103 6.08 42.73 -22.29
N LYS A 104 6.48 41.71 -23.04
CA LYS A 104 6.38 40.29 -22.63
C LYS A 104 7.08 40.03 -21.29
N LYS A 105 8.15 40.77 -20.95
CA LYS A 105 8.85 40.64 -19.66
C LYS A 105 8.00 41.17 -18.49
N GLN A 106 7.32 42.30 -18.67
CA GLN A 106 6.41 42.87 -17.66
C GLN A 106 5.17 41.99 -17.46
N LEU A 107 4.61 41.43 -18.53
CA LEU A 107 3.45 40.52 -18.44
C LEU A 107 3.74 39.22 -17.68
N ARG A 108 5.01 38.81 -17.55
CA ARG A 108 5.42 37.66 -16.72
C ARG A 108 5.43 37.98 -15.22
N GLN A 109 5.50 39.25 -14.84
CA GLN A 109 5.50 39.67 -13.45
C GLN A 109 4.09 39.80 -12.88
N ILE A 110 3.09 39.95 -13.75
CA ILE A 110 1.69 39.98 -13.36
C ILE A 110 1.30 38.62 -12.79
N LYS A 111 0.61 38.62 -11.65
CA LYS A 111 0.05 37.43 -11.01
C LYS A 111 -1.47 37.60 -10.87
N LYS A 112 -2.21 36.50 -10.98
CA LYS A 112 -3.63 36.42 -10.66
C LYS A 112 -3.79 35.85 -9.25
N MET A 113 -4.79 36.32 -8.51
CA MET A 113 -5.19 35.68 -7.27
C MET A 113 -6.08 34.49 -7.60
N GLN A 114 -5.76 33.34 -7.02
CA GLN A 114 -6.54 32.12 -7.16
C GLN A 114 -6.65 31.44 -5.79
N VAL A 115 -7.76 30.77 -5.53
CA VAL A 115 -7.91 29.91 -4.35
C VAL A 115 -7.35 28.54 -4.68
N ASN A 116 -6.37 28.08 -3.90
CA ASN A 116 -5.81 26.75 -4.04
C ASN A 116 -6.87 25.71 -3.60
N SER A 117 -7.22 24.79 -4.50
CA SER A 117 -8.26 23.79 -4.26
C SER A 117 -7.93 22.77 -3.17
N LYS A 118 -6.64 22.59 -2.84
CA LYS A 118 -6.17 21.62 -1.84
C LYS A 118 -6.07 22.23 -0.45
N THR A 119 -5.63 23.48 -0.35
CA THR A 119 -5.39 24.14 0.94
C THR A 119 -6.50 25.11 1.34
N GLY A 120 -7.33 25.55 0.37
CA GLY A 120 -8.40 26.53 0.57
C GLY A 120 -7.90 27.98 0.71
N GLN A 121 -6.58 28.20 0.56
CA GLN A 121 -5.97 29.51 0.74
C GLN A 121 -5.81 30.26 -0.57
N VAL A 122 -5.75 31.58 -0.47
CA VAL A 122 -5.52 32.47 -1.61
C VAL A 122 -4.03 32.52 -1.91
N GLU A 123 -3.66 32.21 -3.14
CA GLU A 123 -2.29 32.24 -3.65
C GLU A 123 -2.20 33.12 -4.92
N LEU A 124 -1.01 33.67 -5.17
CA LEU A 124 -0.72 34.46 -6.36
C LEU A 124 -0.02 33.61 -7.40
N VAL A 125 -0.74 33.28 -8.45
CA VAL A 125 -0.30 32.37 -9.50
C VAL A 125 -0.02 33.14 -10.79
N SER A 126 0.83 32.59 -11.64
CA SER A 126 0.97 33.09 -13.01
C SER A 126 -0.39 33.08 -13.73
N PRO A 127 -0.77 34.14 -14.46
CA PRO A 127 -2.00 34.17 -15.24
C PRO A 127 -2.06 33.05 -16.29
N TRP A 128 -0.88 32.60 -16.73
CA TRP A 128 -0.67 31.64 -17.81
C TRP A 128 -0.55 30.18 -17.33
N SER A 129 -0.74 29.96 -16.02
CA SER A 129 -0.79 28.65 -15.37
C SER A 129 -2.21 28.20 -15.13
#